data_AF-A0A3D5LH55-F1
#
_entry.id   AF-A0A3D5LH55-F1
#
_cell.length_a   1.000
_cell.length_b   1.000
_cell.length_c   1.000
_cell.angle_alpha   90.00
_cell.angle_beta   90.00
_cell.angle_gamma   90.00
#
_symmetry.space_group_name_H-M   'P 1'
#
loop_
_entity.id
_entity.type
_entity.pdbx_description
1 polymer ?
#
loop_
_entity_poly.entity_id
_entity_poly.type
_entity_poly.pdbx_seq_one_letter_code
_entity_poly.pdbx_strand_id
1 'polypeptide(L)'
;MRGIDTPVRQRRRRVFKEVANLAYNSTNLKDDMEALPYKIVDYEESEFWESVYRDRAIIRERIRLAMGMSLRPENREHPGHLTQGLEESNIDEKYYEPPLMQVIPSACNACPENRYEVTSSCMGCLAHPCQSVCPKGAISMKNGKSVIDQEKCIKCGKCREICPYDAICHKERPCKAACGIGAITSDHLGRAVIDNEKCVSCGQCMVSCPFGAIADKSQIFQLIRAMQSGRKIIAQVAPAFAGQFGPKVTPEMFKTALKELGFADVYETALGADMGCMAEAEHYVKEVATGKQQFALTSCCPSWSVMAKNLFPETIDKISNELTPMVATARLI
;
A
#
# COMPACT_ATOMS: atom_id res chain seq x y z
N MET A 1 1.53 10.25 -7.37
CA MET A 1 1.93 8.99 -8.05
C MET A 1 0.75 8.21 -8.61
N ARG A 2 -0.49 8.35 -8.10
CA ARG A 2 -1.66 7.70 -8.70
C ARG A 2 -1.86 8.18 -10.15
N GLY A 3 -2.30 7.27 -11.01
CA GLY A 3 -2.60 7.57 -12.42
C GLY A 3 -1.40 7.65 -13.36
N ILE A 4 -0.17 7.48 -12.85
CA ILE A 4 1.06 7.54 -13.67
C ILE A 4 1.67 6.13 -13.75
N ASP A 5 2.24 5.77 -14.89
CA ASP A 5 3.02 4.53 -15.04
C ASP A 5 4.46 4.78 -14.59
N THR A 6 4.85 4.19 -13.47
CA THR A 6 6.18 4.37 -12.85
C THR A 6 6.95 3.05 -12.82
N PRO A 7 8.29 3.08 -12.68
CA PRO A 7 9.08 1.85 -12.53
C PRO A 7 8.60 0.96 -11.37
N VAL A 8 8.13 1.54 -10.26
CA VAL A 8 7.52 0.79 -9.15
C VAL A 8 6.31 -0.03 -9.62
N ARG A 9 5.41 0.59 -10.41
CA ARG A 9 4.21 -0.08 -10.95
C ARG A 9 4.57 -1.16 -11.95
N GLN A 10 5.51 -0.87 -12.85
CA GLN A 10 5.98 -1.81 -13.87
C GLN A 10 6.63 -3.05 -13.23
N ARG A 11 7.50 -2.86 -12.23
CA ARG A 11 8.13 -3.98 -11.52
C ARG A 11 7.12 -4.81 -10.72
N ARG A 12 6.15 -4.16 -10.05
CA ARG A 12 5.05 -4.88 -9.37
C ARG A 12 4.26 -5.74 -10.36
N ARG A 13 3.91 -5.20 -11.54
CA ARG A 13 3.24 -5.94 -12.61
C ARG A 13 4.08 -7.10 -13.15
N ARG A 14 5.40 -6.91 -13.32
CA ARG A 14 6.31 -7.97 -13.75
C ARG A 14 6.34 -9.11 -12.73
N VAL A 15 6.44 -8.82 -11.43
CA VAL A 15 6.36 -9.85 -10.38
C VAL A 15 5.03 -10.59 -10.45
N PHE A 16 3.90 -9.89 -10.57
CA PHE A 16 2.60 -10.54 -10.70
C PHE A 16 2.49 -11.43 -11.93
N LYS A 17 2.97 -10.97 -13.08
CA LYS A 17 3.00 -11.76 -14.32
C LYS A 17 3.82 -13.04 -14.14
N GLU A 18 5.00 -12.94 -13.55
CA GLU A 18 5.89 -14.09 -13.37
C GLU A 18 5.36 -15.08 -12.31
N VAL A 19 4.75 -14.59 -11.23
CA VAL A 19 4.05 -15.44 -10.25
C VAL A 19 2.82 -16.11 -10.86
N ALA A 20 2.07 -15.40 -11.71
CA ALA A 20 0.97 -16.01 -12.44
C ALA A 20 1.47 -17.11 -13.40
N ASN A 21 2.55 -16.85 -14.14
CA ASN A 21 3.16 -17.85 -15.01
C ASN A 21 3.68 -19.07 -14.23
N LEU A 22 4.31 -18.85 -13.07
CA LEU A 22 4.70 -19.90 -12.14
C LEU A 22 3.48 -20.73 -11.73
N ALA A 23 2.36 -20.07 -11.37
CA ALA A 23 1.12 -20.71 -11.01
C ALA A 23 0.41 -21.44 -12.16
N TYR A 24 0.66 -21.13 -13.43
CA TYR A 24 0.09 -21.92 -14.53
C TYR A 24 0.96 -23.13 -14.89
N ASN A 25 2.28 -22.94 -14.92
CA ASN A 25 3.17 -23.81 -15.70
C ASN A 25 4.20 -24.57 -14.88
N SER A 26 4.39 -24.25 -13.60
CA SER A 26 5.42 -24.89 -12.79
C SER A 26 5.10 -26.35 -12.50
N THR A 27 6.08 -27.23 -12.75
CA THR A 27 6.04 -28.65 -12.36
C THR A 27 6.83 -28.92 -11.08
N ASN A 28 7.77 -28.03 -10.72
CA ASN A 28 8.51 -28.06 -9.47
C ASN A 28 8.51 -26.66 -8.85
N LEU A 29 7.44 -26.38 -8.09
CA LEU A 29 7.15 -25.05 -7.58
C LEU A 29 8.26 -24.48 -6.70
N LYS A 30 8.93 -25.34 -5.92
CA LYS A 30 9.98 -24.93 -5.01
C LYS A 30 11.19 -24.39 -5.77
N ASP A 31 11.71 -25.17 -6.72
CA ASP A 31 12.93 -24.81 -7.45
C ASP A 31 12.65 -23.65 -8.42
N ASP A 32 11.49 -23.67 -9.10
CA ASP A 32 11.09 -22.62 -10.02
C ASP A 32 10.90 -21.28 -9.30
N MET A 33 10.38 -21.30 -8.06
CA MET A 33 10.24 -20.09 -7.23
C MET A 33 11.60 -19.55 -6.79
N GLU A 34 12.55 -20.39 -6.37
CA GLU A 34 13.92 -19.95 -6.00
C GLU A 34 14.69 -19.38 -7.19
N ALA A 35 14.41 -19.85 -8.42
CA ALA A 35 15.01 -19.33 -9.65
C ALA A 35 14.39 -17.99 -10.11
N LEU A 36 13.13 -17.71 -9.75
CA LEU A 36 12.36 -16.58 -10.26
C LEU A 36 13.01 -15.18 -10.07
N PRO A 37 13.68 -14.86 -8.93
CA PRO A 37 14.39 -13.60 -8.77
C PRO A 37 15.45 -13.36 -9.84
N TYR A 38 16.14 -14.42 -10.29
CA TYR A 38 17.18 -14.34 -11.33
C TYR A 38 16.61 -14.16 -12.73
N LYS A 39 15.33 -14.51 -12.94
CA LYS A 39 14.60 -14.23 -14.18
C LYS A 39 14.04 -12.80 -14.22
N ILE A 40 13.70 -12.24 -13.06
CA ILE A 40 13.09 -10.91 -12.96
C ILE A 40 14.15 -9.80 -12.93
N VAL A 41 15.25 -10.01 -12.22
CA VAL A 41 16.36 -9.07 -12.14
C VAL A 41 17.37 -9.42 -13.22
N ASP A 42 17.97 -8.39 -13.84
CA ASP A 42 19.06 -8.60 -14.78
C ASP A 42 20.26 -9.32 -14.11
N TYR A 43 21.10 -9.96 -14.93
CA TYR A 43 22.20 -10.76 -14.44
C TYR A 43 23.36 -9.90 -13.90
N GLU A 44 23.69 -8.81 -14.60
CA GLU A 44 24.94 -8.06 -14.41
C GLU A 44 24.70 -6.69 -13.78
N GLU A 45 23.61 -6.00 -14.12
CA GLU A 45 23.39 -4.61 -13.71
C GLU A 45 22.05 -4.40 -13.00
N SER A 46 22.02 -3.49 -12.02
CA SER A 46 20.76 -3.00 -11.45
C SER A 46 20.56 -1.55 -11.84
N GLU A 47 19.48 -1.27 -12.56
CA GLU A 47 19.14 0.09 -13.01
C GLU A 47 18.80 1.03 -11.84
N PHE A 48 18.26 0.50 -10.73
CA PHE A 48 17.66 1.31 -9.66
C PHE A 48 18.34 1.19 -8.30
N TRP A 49 19.16 0.16 -8.09
CA TRP A 49 19.77 -0.14 -6.79
C TRP A 49 21.28 -0.25 -6.89
N GLU A 50 21.95 -0.10 -5.75
CA GLU A 50 23.42 -0.19 -5.66
C GLU A 50 23.99 -1.55 -6.09
N SER A 51 23.19 -2.62 -6.08
CA SER A 51 23.61 -3.94 -6.53
C SER A 51 22.44 -4.82 -6.97
N VAL A 52 22.73 -5.74 -7.89
CA VAL A 52 21.83 -6.83 -8.29
C VAL A 52 21.44 -7.73 -7.11
N TYR A 53 22.30 -7.84 -6.10
CA TYR A 53 22.03 -8.63 -4.89
C TYR A 53 20.91 -8.03 -4.05
N ARG A 54 20.97 -6.72 -3.78
CA ARG A 54 19.90 -6.01 -3.09
C ARG A 54 18.60 -6.08 -3.87
N ASP A 55 18.69 -5.93 -5.18
CA ASP A 55 17.53 -5.99 -6.06
C ASP A 55 16.85 -7.37 -6.02
N ARG A 56 17.63 -8.46 -6.15
CA ARG A 56 17.13 -9.83 -6.00
C ARG A 56 16.51 -10.05 -4.64
N ALA A 57 17.11 -9.56 -3.54
CA ALA A 57 16.53 -9.67 -2.21
C ALA A 57 15.16 -8.97 -2.11
N ILE A 58 14.99 -7.80 -2.70
CA ILE A 58 13.70 -7.11 -2.77
C ILE A 58 12.69 -7.93 -3.59
N ILE A 59 13.09 -8.46 -4.74
CA ILE A 59 12.23 -9.28 -5.59
C ILE A 59 11.79 -10.57 -4.89
N ARG A 60 12.68 -11.23 -4.13
CA ARG A 60 12.34 -12.41 -3.31
C ARG A 60 11.16 -12.12 -2.39
N GLU A 61 11.23 -11.03 -1.63
CA GLU A 61 10.14 -10.64 -0.72
C GLU A 61 8.87 -10.23 -1.47
N ARG A 62 8.97 -9.59 -2.64
CA ARG A 62 7.79 -9.31 -3.48
C ARG A 62 7.12 -10.57 -4.01
N ILE A 63 7.89 -11.58 -4.41
CA ILE A 63 7.35 -12.88 -4.84
C ILE A 63 6.57 -13.51 -3.70
N ARG A 64 7.09 -13.48 -2.47
CA ARG A 64 6.38 -14.01 -1.29
C ARG A 64 5.03 -13.34 -1.10
N LEU A 65 5.01 -12.01 -1.06
CA LEU A 65 3.77 -11.25 -0.92
C LEU A 65 2.80 -11.51 -2.09
N ALA A 66 3.30 -11.61 -3.32
CA ALA A 66 2.49 -11.93 -4.49
C ALA A 66 1.92 -13.37 -4.45
N MET A 67 2.61 -14.30 -3.78
CA MET A 67 2.12 -15.66 -3.52
C MET A 67 1.25 -15.76 -2.27
N GLY A 68 0.91 -14.64 -1.61
CA GLY A 68 0.08 -14.64 -0.41
C GLY A 68 0.80 -15.04 0.87
N MET A 69 2.13 -15.13 0.84
CA MET A 69 2.98 -15.41 2.01
C MET A 69 3.41 -14.13 2.72
N SER A 70 3.66 -14.20 4.02
CA SER A 70 4.27 -13.11 4.78
C SER A 70 5.77 -12.97 4.49
N LEU A 71 6.30 -11.78 4.73
CA LEU A 71 7.74 -11.54 4.72
C LEU A 71 8.43 -12.42 5.76
N ARG A 72 9.70 -12.76 5.51
CA ARG A 72 10.48 -13.59 6.44
C ARG A 72 11.24 -12.72 7.43
N PRO A 73 11.33 -13.12 8.70
CA PRO A 73 12.32 -12.56 9.61
C PRO A 73 13.69 -13.04 9.14
N GLU A 74 14.44 -12.21 8.41
CA GLU A 74 15.84 -12.48 8.10
C GLU A 74 16.67 -12.23 9.36
N ASN A 75 16.86 -13.28 10.17
CA ASN A 75 17.75 -13.23 11.32
C ASN A 75 18.76 -14.40 11.27
N ARG A 76 19.84 -14.26 12.05
CA ARG A 76 20.94 -15.24 12.09
C ARG A 76 20.49 -16.63 12.52
N GLU A 77 19.43 -16.71 13.31
CA GLU A 77 18.92 -17.96 13.89
C GLU A 77 18.00 -18.72 12.92
N HIS A 78 17.34 -18.02 12.00
CA HIS A 78 16.39 -18.57 11.05
C HIS A 78 16.61 -17.95 9.65
N PRO A 79 17.68 -18.33 8.93
CA PRO A 79 17.87 -17.88 7.55
C PRO A 79 16.76 -18.46 6.68
N GLY A 80 15.77 -17.64 6.33
CA GLY A 80 14.63 -18.11 5.56
C GLY A 80 14.99 -18.48 4.12
N HIS A 81 14.43 -19.58 3.62
CA HIS A 81 14.34 -19.89 2.18
C HIS A 81 13.18 -19.14 1.53
N LEU A 82 13.27 -18.81 0.24
CA LEU A 82 12.19 -18.05 -0.42
C LEU A 82 10.89 -18.86 -0.36
N THR A 83 11.02 -20.18 -0.44
CA THR A 83 9.91 -21.15 -0.42
C THR A 83 9.46 -21.55 0.98
N GLN A 84 9.93 -20.90 2.05
CA GLN A 84 9.49 -21.22 3.40
C GLN A 84 8.01 -20.89 3.59
N GLY A 85 7.19 -21.86 4.01
CA GLY A 85 5.73 -21.70 4.11
C GLY A 85 5.00 -21.79 2.75
N LEU A 86 5.66 -22.33 1.72
CA LEU A 86 5.08 -22.46 0.38
C LEU A 86 3.84 -23.35 0.36
N GLU A 87 3.87 -24.50 1.03
CA GLU A 87 2.76 -25.47 1.03
C GLU A 87 1.46 -24.85 1.60
N GLU A 88 1.56 -24.05 2.66
CA GLU A 88 0.43 -23.31 3.26
C GLU A 88 -0.18 -22.26 2.32
N SER A 89 0.54 -21.90 1.26
CA SER A 89 0.08 -20.96 0.23
C SER A 89 -0.21 -21.66 -1.10
N ASN A 90 0.19 -22.92 -1.27
CA ASN A 90 -0.08 -23.72 -2.46
C ASN A 90 -1.46 -24.39 -2.40
N ILE A 91 -2.49 -23.59 -2.17
CA ILE A 91 -3.88 -24.00 -2.05
C ILE A 91 -4.74 -23.12 -2.95
N ASP A 92 -5.94 -23.58 -3.28
CA ASP A 92 -6.88 -22.85 -4.14
C ASP A 92 -7.85 -21.96 -3.35
N GLU A 93 -8.05 -22.25 -2.07
CA GLU A 93 -8.83 -21.44 -1.15
C GLU A 93 -7.99 -21.03 0.05
N LYS A 94 -7.63 -19.75 0.12
CA LYS A 94 -6.85 -19.19 1.24
C LYS A 94 -7.60 -18.02 1.85
N TYR A 95 -7.95 -18.14 3.12
CA TYR A 95 -8.42 -16.98 3.88
C TYR A 95 -7.25 -16.02 4.11
N TYR A 96 -7.55 -14.73 4.16
CA TYR A 96 -6.54 -13.72 4.43
C TYR A 96 -5.94 -13.91 5.83
N GLU A 97 -4.62 -14.04 5.89
CA GLU A 97 -3.86 -14.08 7.14
C GLU A 97 -3.31 -12.68 7.47
N PRO A 98 -3.60 -12.09 8.63
CA PRO A 98 -2.93 -10.86 9.05
C PRO A 98 -1.41 -11.02 9.23
N PRO A 99 -0.59 -9.99 8.94
CA PRO A 99 -0.95 -8.67 8.41
C PRO A 99 -0.95 -8.60 6.87
N LEU A 100 -1.90 -7.83 6.29
CA LEU A 100 -2.05 -7.64 4.83
C LEU A 100 -0.93 -6.80 4.26
N MET A 101 -0.72 -5.64 4.87
CA MET A 101 0.27 -4.66 4.44
C MET A 101 1.58 -4.92 5.16
N GLN A 102 2.67 -5.07 4.41
CA GLN A 102 3.99 -5.31 4.99
C GLN A 102 5.03 -4.39 4.33
N VAL A 103 6.02 -3.97 5.13
CA VAL A 103 7.17 -3.19 4.64
C VAL A 103 8.30 -4.15 4.35
N ILE A 104 8.79 -4.16 3.12
CA ILE A 104 10.01 -4.86 2.69
C ILE A 104 11.21 -4.03 3.17
N PRO A 105 11.97 -4.46 4.21
CA PRO A 105 12.98 -3.61 4.82
C PRO A 105 14.12 -3.25 3.86
N SER A 106 14.54 -4.18 3.00
CA SER A 106 15.59 -3.99 1.99
C SER A 106 15.21 -2.97 0.89
N ALA A 107 13.91 -2.78 0.64
CA ALA A 107 13.40 -1.79 -0.30
C ALA A 107 13.15 -0.42 0.34
N CYS A 108 13.13 -0.33 1.68
CA CYS A 108 12.86 0.92 2.38
C CYS A 108 14.07 1.86 2.31
N ASN A 109 13.85 3.10 1.87
CA ASN A 109 14.89 4.14 1.82
C ASN A 109 15.11 4.89 3.15
N ALA A 110 14.47 4.46 4.24
CA ALA A 110 14.58 5.10 5.55
C ALA A 110 14.36 6.63 5.53
N CYS A 111 13.38 7.10 4.77
CA CYS A 111 13.14 8.54 4.57
C CYS A 111 12.95 9.29 5.90
N PRO A 112 13.52 10.49 6.09
CA PRO A 112 13.33 11.26 7.32
C PRO A 112 11.84 11.52 7.57
N GLU A 113 11.39 11.40 8.82
CA GLU A 113 9.96 11.49 9.14
C GLU A 113 9.42 12.92 9.03
N ASN A 114 10.13 13.88 9.62
CA ASN A 114 9.82 15.30 9.57
C ASN A 114 11.11 16.07 9.89
N ARG A 115 11.77 16.58 8.86
CA ARG A 115 13.11 17.17 8.94
C ARG A 115 13.19 18.41 8.06
N TYR A 116 13.75 19.50 8.61
CA TYR A 116 14.13 20.67 7.82
C TYR A 116 15.62 20.61 7.55
N GLU A 117 16.00 20.76 6.28
CA GLU A 117 17.38 20.62 5.84
C GLU A 117 17.76 21.72 4.86
N VAL A 118 18.92 22.33 5.08
CA VAL A 118 19.47 23.36 4.20
C VAL A 118 20.10 22.66 2.99
N THR A 119 19.70 23.06 1.79
CA THR A 119 20.15 22.48 0.53
C THR A 119 21.37 23.23 -0.03
N SER A 120 21.89 22.73 -1.15
CA SER A 120 22.96 23.39 -1.88
C SER A 120 22.59 24.80 -2.38
N SER A 121 21.29 25.11 -2.53
CA SER A 121 20.75 26.41 -2.96
C SER A 121 20.91 27.53 -1.94
N CYS A 122 21.42 27.25 -0.74
CA CYS A 122 21.69 28.27 0.26
C CYS A 122 22.73 29.28 -0.24
N MET A 123 22.34 30.56 -0.26
CA MET A 123 23.17 31.68 -0.72
C MET A 123 23.98 32.36 0.40
N GLY A 124 23.91 31.86 1.64
CA GLY A 124 24.72 32.41 2.75
C GLY A 124 24.43 33.87 3.07
N CYS A 125 23.18 34.32 2.93
CA CYS A 125 22.79 35.72 3.01
C CYS A 125 23.25 36.39 4.31
N LEU A 126 23.86 37.57 4.23
CA LEU A 126 24.31 38.35 5.40
C LEU A 126 23.19 38.66 6.41
N ALA A 127 21.95 38.82 5.94
CA ALA A 127 20.79 39.09 6.79
C ALA A 127 20.35 37.90 7.67
N HIS A 128 20.77 36.66 7.32
CA HIS A 128 20.41 35.41 8.01
C HIS A 128 18.97 35.32 8.53
N PRO A 129 17.93 35.61 7.72
CA PRO A 129 16.55 35.67 8.20
C PRO A 129 16.10 34.33 8.81
N CYS A 130 16.55 33.21 8.25
CA CYS A 130 16.27 31.87 8.77
C CYS A 130 16.78 31.69 10.21
N GLN A 131 17.93 32.25 10.56
CA GLN A 131 18.49 32.23 11.92
C GLN A 131 17.69 33.15 12.85
N SER A 132 17.38 34.36 12.40
CA SER A 132 16.67 35.37 13.20
C SER A 132 15.25 34.94 13.59
N VAL A 133 14.55 34.21 12.73
CA VAL A 133 13.19 33.71 13.03
C VAL A 133 13.18 32.41 13.84
N CYS A 134 14.33 31.77 14.06
CA CYS A 134 14.39 30.46 14.71
C CYS A 134 14.19 30.59 16.24
N PRO A 135 13.05 30.12 16.80
CA PRO A 135 12.75 30.34 18.21
C PRO A 135 13.62 29.52 19.18
N LYS A 136 14.37 28.55 18.66
CA LYS A 136 15.25 27.66 19.44
C LYS A 136 16.73 27.87 19.17
N GLY A 137 17.08 28.87 18.36
CA GLY A 137 18.48 29.11 17.97
C GLY A 137 19.12 27.88 17.30
N ALA A 138 18.34 27.10 16.57
CA ALA A 138 18.79 25.84 15.96
C ALA A 138 19.59 26.06 14.67
N ILE A 139 19.78 27.30 14.22
CA ILE A 139 20.45 27.60 12.95
C ILE A 139 21.76 28.32 13.19
N SER A 140 22.81 27.84 12.55
CA SER A 140 24.16 28.41 12.60
C SER A 140 24.77 28.49 11.21
N MET A 141 25.80 29.31 11.04
CA MET A 141 26.56 29.40 9.79
C MET A 141 27.80 28.50 9.86
N LYS A 142 27.99 27.64 8.85
CA LYS A 142 29.19 26.84 8.64
C LYS A 142 29.58 26.88 7.17
N ASN A 143 30.84 27.22 6.88
CA ASN A 143 31.39 27.29 5.51
C ASN A 143 30.52 28.13 4.55
N GLY A 144 30.04 29.28 5.01
CA GLY A 144 29.21 30.18 4.21
C GLY A 144 27.77 29.72 3.97
N LYS A 145 27.31 28.62 4.59
CA LYS A 145 25.93 28.15 4.50
C LYS A 145 25.28 28.01 5.87
N SER A 146 23.96 28.15 5.90
CA SER A 146 23.19 27.85 7.11
C SER A 146 23.15 26.34 7.35
N VAL A 147 23.17 25.93 8.62
CA VAL A 147 23.06 24.55 9.07
C VAL A 147 22.06 24.49 10.22
N ILE A 148 21.08 23.60 10.09
CA ILE A 148 20.06 23.36 11.12
C ILE A 148 20.52 22.21 12.03
N ASP A 149 20.74 22.53 13.30
CA ASP A 149 20.90 21.59 14.40
C ASP A 149 19.57 20.88 14.66
N GLN A 150 19.55 19.58 14.37
CA GLN A 150 18.33 18.78 14.46
C GLN A 150 17.93 18.46 15.90
N GLU A 151 18.85 18.54 16.86
CA GLU A 151 18.57 18.29 18.28
C GLU A 151 17.79 19.46 18.89
N LYS A 152 18.05 20.68 18.41
CA LYS A 152 17.34 21.91 18.85
C LYS A 152 16.08 22.22 18.04
N CYS A 153 15.98 21.68 16.83
CA CYS A 153 14.90 22.01 15.90
C CYS A 153 13.55 21.42 16.34
N ILE A 154 12.59 22.30 16.64
CA ILE A 154 11.20 21.92 16.94
C ILE A 154 10.31 21.78 15.69
N LYS A 155 10.90 21.79 14.49
CA LYS A 155 10.22 21.51 13.21
C LYS A 155 9.04 22.47 12.91
N CYS A 156 9.15 23.73 13.32
CA CYS A 156 8.08 24.73 13.18
C CYS A 156 7.97 25.41 11.81
N GLY A 157 8.86 25.13 10.86
CA GLY A 157 8.75 25.63 9.48
C GLY A 157 9.15 27.09 9.23
N LYS A 158 9.21 27.95 10.24
CA LYS A 158 9.51 29.40 10.09
C LYS A 158 10.76 29.71 9.25
N CYS A 159 11.82 28.92 9.41
CA CYS A 159 13.06 29.11 8.66
C CYS A 159 12.91 28.84 7.16
N ARG A 160 12.07 27.88 6.77
CA ARG A 160 11.71 27.60 5.38
C ARG A 160 10.86 28.73 4.81
N GLU A 161 9.81 29.14 5.52
CA GLU A 161 8.87 30.16 5.07
C GLU A 161 9.54 31.51 4.79
N ILE A 162 10.54 31.89 5.61
CA ILE A 162 11.24 33.17 5.44
C ILE A 162 12.40 33.10 4.42
N CYS A 163 12.75 31.91 3.92
CA CYS A 163 13.91 31.78 3.04
C CYS A 163 13.56 32.24 1.61
N PRO A 164 14.12 33.34 1.10
CA PRO A 164 13.75 33.87 -0.21
C PRO A 164 14.30 33.05 -1.40
N TYR A 165 15.13 32.04 -1.12
CA TYR A 165 15.78 31.19 -2.12
C TYR A 165 15.31 29.73 -2.08
N ASP A 166 14.26 29.42 -1.29
CA ASP A 166 13.77 28.05 -1.07
C ASP A 166 14.88 27.05 -0.68
N ALA A 167 15.93 27.56 -0.01
CA ALA A 167 17.13 26.79 0.31
C ALA A 167 16.92 25.86 1.51
N ILE A 168 15.75 25.87 2.15
CA ILE A 168 15.43 24.99 3.27
C ILE A 168 14.26 24.10 2.86
N CYS A 169 14.56 22.83 2.62
CA CYS A 169 13.56 21.85 2.25
C CYS A 169 12.92 21.23 3.50
N HIS A 170 11.61 20.99 3.43
CA HIS A 170 10.88 20.17 4.40
C HIS A 170 10.81 18.75 3.85
N LYS A 171 11.52 17.84 4.49
CA LYS A 171 11.51 16.41 4.16
C LYS A 171 10.55 15.70 5.10
N GLU A 172 9.47 15.18 4.55
CA GLU A 172 8.50 14.36 5.24
C GLU A 172 8.44 12.96 4.62
N ARG A 173 8.27 11.93 5.46
CA ARG A 173 8.17 10.55 5.00
C ARG A 173 6.82 10.31 4.30
N PRO A 174 6.79 9.97 3.00
CA PRO A 174 5.53 9.87 2.24
C PRO A 174 4.53 8.86 2.80
N CYS A 175 5.00 7.68 3.23
CA CYS A 175 4.10 6.64 3.76
C CYS A 175 3.52 7.00 5.14
N LYS A 176 4.25 7.79 5.96
CA LYS A 176 3.78 8.26 7.26
C LYS A 176 2.80 9.42 7.10
N ALA A 177 3.12 10.39 6.25
CA ALA A 177 2.22 11.50 5.90
C ALA A 177 0.87 11.01 5.35
N ALA A 178 0.88 9.92 4.55
CA ALA A 178 -0.35 9.33 4.01
C ALA A 178 -1.14 8.47 5.00
N CYS A 179 -0.62 8.19 6.20
CA CYS A 179 -1.25 7.28 7.15
C CYS A 179 -2.18 8.04 8.11
N GLY A 180 -3.46 8.13 7.76
CA GLY A 180 -4.45 8.89 8.55
C GLY A 180 -4.69 8.37 9.98
N ILE A 181 -4.35 7.10 10.26
CA ILE A 181 -4.47 6.48 11.59
C ILE A 181 -3.15 6.37 12.36
N GLY A 182 -2.05 6.91 11.80
CA GLY A 182 -0.76 6.97 12.49
C GLY A 182 -0.07 5.63 12.76
N ALA A 183 -0.31 4.59 11.95
CA ALA A 183 0.30 3.26 12.11
C ALA A 183 1.73 3.14 11.57
N ILE A 184 2.25 4.15 10.86
CA ILE A 184 3.63 4.08 10.33
C ILE A 184 4.61 4.66 11.36
N THR A 185 5.45 3.78 11.89
CA THR A 185 6.58 4.10 12.78
C THR A 185 7.92 3.82 12.06
N SER A 186 9.02 3.94 12.80
CA SER A 186 10.36 3.64 12.29
C SER A 186 11.10 2.68 13.22
N ASP A 187 11.88 1.76 12.65
CA ASP A 187 12.80 0.91 13.42
C ASP A 187 14.09 1.66 13.81
N HIS A 188 15.01 0.98 14.50
CA HIS A 188 16.30 1.54 14.94
C HIS A 188 17.23 1.97 13.79
N LEU A 189 16.99 1.49 12.56
CA LEU A 189 17.71 1.91 11.34
C LEU A 189 16.94 2.98 10.57
N GLY A 190 15.84 3.48 11.13
CA GLY A 190 14.97 4.46 10.49
C GLY A 190 14.14 3.88 9.35
N ARG A 191 13.99 2.57 9.18
CA ARG A 191 13.12 1.97 8.14
C ARG A 191 11.68 1.98 8.60
N ALA A 192 10.72 2.03 7.67
CA ALA A 192 9.30 2.07 8.02
C ALA A 192 8.88 0.76 8.68
N VAL A 193 8.05 0.85 9.72
CA VAL A 193 7.37 -0.29 10.34
C VAL A 193 5.89 0.03 10.42
N ILE A 194 5.05 -0.98 10.19
CA ILE A 194 3.60 -0.88 10.35
C ILE A 194 3.24 -1.42 11.72
N ASP A 195 2.63 -0.57 12.55
CA ASP A 195 1.95 -0.95 13.78
C ASP A 195 0.63 -1.67 13.40
N ASN A 196 0.64 -3.00 13.50
CA ASN A 196 -0.47 -3.84 13.07
C ASN A 196 -1.71 -3.72 13.97
N GLU A 197 -1.56 -3.24 15.21
CA GLU A 197 -2.69 -3.02 16.12
C GLU A 197 -3.51 -1.80 15.69
N LYS A 198 -2.85 -0.80 15.08
CA LYS A 198 -3.51 0.41 14.54
C LYS A 198 -3.90 0.28 13.07
N CYS A 199 -3.19 -0.56 12.31
CA CYS A 199 -3.34 -0.63 10.86
C CYS A 199 -4.72 -1.13 10.43
N VAL A 200 -5.45 -0.32 9.67
CA VAL A 200 -6.76 -0.67 9.08
C VAL A 200 -6.67 -1.18 7.64
N SER A 201 -5.45 -1.51 7.18
CA SER A 201 -5.17 -2.11 5.86
C SER A 201 -5.69 -1.32 4.64
N CYS A 202 -5.76 0.01 4.72
CA CYS A 202 -6.29 0.88 3.65
C CYS A 202 -5.36 1.09 2.44
N GLY A 203 -4.11 0.61 2.50
CA GLY A 203 -3.13 0.69 1.41
C GLY A 203 -2.58 2.08 1.07
N GLN A 204 -2.95 3.15 1.80
CA GLN A 204 -2.49 4.52 1.51
C GLN A 204 -0.97 4.67 1.58
N CYS A 205 -0.33 3.98 2.52
CA CYS A 205 1.12 3.95 2.67
C CYS A 205 1.82 3.27 1.47
N MET A 206 1.22 2.22 0.90
CA MET A 206 1.73 1.53 -0.29
C MET A 206 1.72 2.42 -1.52
N VAL A 207 0.58 3.05 -1.82
CA VAL A 207 0.45 3.89 -3.02
C VAL A 207 1.24 5.20 -2.94
N SER A 208 1.63 5.61 -1.72
CA SER A 208 2.40 6.82 -1.47
C SER A 208 3.90 6.57 -1.35
N CYS A 209 4.36 5.32 -1.24
CA CYS A 209 5.77 4.99 -1.13
C CYS A 209 6.47 5.05 -2.50
N PRO A 210 7.36 6.03 -2.77
CA PRO A 210 8.00 6.16 -4.09
C PRO A 210 9.05 5.06 -4.37
N PHE A 211 9.48 4.35 -3.34
CA PHE A 211 10.40 3.21 -3.45
C PHE A 211 9.68 1.87 -3.64
N GLY A 212 8.34 1.87 -3.58
CA GLY A 212 7.54 0.65 -3.62
C GLY A 212 7.84 -0.32 -2.47
N ALA A 213 8.35 0.18 -1.34
CA ALA A 213 8.83 -0.64 -0.23
C ALA A 213 7.71 -1.29 0.59
N ILE A 214 6.46 -0.88 0.38
CA ILE A 214 5.29 -1.42 1.08
C ILE A 214 4.45 -2.15 0.04
N ALA A 215 4.03 -3.37 0.37
CA ALA A 215 3.19 -4.17 -0.50
C ALA A 215 2.18 -4.98 0.34
N ASP A 216 1.09 -5.33 -0.32
CA ASP A 216 0.02 -6.18 0.17
C ASP A 216 0.29 -7.65 -0.18
N LYS A 217 -0.24 -8.56 0.64
CA LYS A 217 -0.36 -9.97 0.26
C LYS A 217 -1.44 -10.12 -0.81
N SER A 218 -1.09 -10.72 -1.93
CA SER A 218 -2.00 -10.99 -3.04
C SER A 218 -2.53 -12.41 -2.99
N GLN A 219 -3.63 -12.64 -3.71
CA GLN A 219 -4.22 -13.96 -3.92
C GLN A 219 -4.17 -14.38 -5.41
N ILE A 220 -3.29 -13.78 -6.23
CA ILE A 220 -3.19 -14.13 -7.65
C ILE A 220 -2.80 -15.61 -7.85
N PHE A 221 -1.92 -16.13 -6.98
CA PHE A 221 -1.46 -17.50 -7.08
C PHE A 221 -2.60 -18.47 -6.76
N GLN A 222 -3.31 -18.22 -5.66
CA GLN A 222 -4.45 -19.03 -5.20
C GLN A 222 -5.62 -18.96 -6.19
N LEU A 223 -5.87 -17.78 -6.78
CA LEU A 223 -6.87 -17.63 -7.84
C LEU A 223 -6.59 -18.55 -9.03
N ILE A 224 -5.33 -18.63 -9.47
CA ILE A 224 -4.95 -19.49 -10.59
C ILE A 224 -5.08 -20.97 -10.20
N ARG A 225 -4.73 -21.34 -8.97
CA ARG A 225 -4.98 -22.69 -8.43
C ARG A 225 -6.47 -23.03 -8.45
N ALA A 226 -7.34 -22.09 -8.07
CA ALA A 226 -8.80 -22.25 -8.12
C ALA A 226 -9.33 -22.38 -9.56
N MET A 227 -8.76 -21.63 -10.51
CA MET A 227 -9.09 -21.80 -11.93
C MET A 227 -8.70 -23.18 -12.46
N GLN A 228 -7.60 -23.76 -11.98
CA GLN A 228 -7.14 -25.10 -12.35
C GLN A 228 -7.90 -26.23 -11.63
N SER A 229 -8.66 -25.92 -10.58
CA SER A 229 -9.39 -26.93 -9.79
C SER A 229 -10.65 -27.46 -10.49
N GLY A 230 -11.02 -26.90 -11.65
CA GLY A 230 -12.26 -27.22 -12.37
C GLY A 230 -13.54 -26.62 -11.77
N ARG A 231 -13.42 -25.81 -10.71
CA ARG A 231 -14.56 -25.08 -10.12
C ARG A 231 -15.04 -23.97 -11.04
N LYS A 232 -16.32 -23.62 -10.93
CA LYS A 232 -16.87 -22.43 -11.59
C LYS A 232 -16.37 -21.18 -10.86
N ILE A 233 -15.39 -20.49 -11.43
CA ILE A 233 -14.84 -19.24 -10.87
C ILE A 233 -15.53 -18.05 -11.52
N ILE A 234 -16.13 -17.18 -10.71
CA ILE A 234 -16.83 -15.97 -11.15
C ILE A 234 -16.03 -14.74 -10.75
N ALA A 235 -15.85 -13.79 -11.67
CA ALA A 235 -15.21 -12.52 -11.34
C ALA A 235 -16.26 -11.54 -10.81
N GLN A 236 -16.00 -10.98 -9.63
CA GLN A 236 -16.77 -9.88 -9.08
C GLN A 236 -15.90 -8.63 -9.05
N VAL A 237 -16.31 -7.57 -9.75
CA VAL A 237 -15.47 -6.40 -10.03
C VAL A 237 -16.03 -5.15 -9.35
N ALA A 238 -15.19 -4.38 -8.67
CA ALA A 238 -15.58 -3.14 -8.00
C ALA A 238 -15.81 -2.00 -9.01
N PRO A 239 -16.78 -1.08 -8.80
CA PRO A 239 -17.12 -0.02 -9.78
C PRO A 239 -15.95 0.89 -10.19
N ALA A 240 -14.96 1.04 -9.30
CA ALA A 240 -13.76 1.82 -9.56
C ALA A 240 -12.85 1.28 -10.68
N PHE A 241 -13.17 0.11 -11.28
CA PHE A 241 -12.45 -0.40 -12.46
C PHE A 241 -12.65 0.51 -13.69
N ALA A 242 -13.78 1.20 -13.78
CA ALA A 242 -14.07 2.13 -14.85
C ALA A 242 -12.99 3.22 -14.94
N GLY A 243 -12.41 3.39 -16.13
CA GLY A 243 -11.33 4.36 -16.38
C GLY A 243 -9.91 3.90 -15.97
N GLN A 244 -9.73 2.72 -15.36
CA GLN A 244 -8.39 2.23 -14.95
C GLN A 244 -7.57 1.64 -16.11
N PHE A 245 -8.23 1.24 -17.19
CA PHE A 245 -7.62 0.54 -18.33
C PHE A 245 -7.45 1.45 -19.57
N GLY A 246 -7.56 2.77 -19.39
CA GLY A 246 -7.43 3.76 -20.45
C GLY A 246 -8.77 4.11 -21.11
N PRO A 247 -8.83 5.24 -21.84
CA PRO A 247 -10.09 5.82 -22.32
C PRO A 247 -10.79 5.00 -23.41
N LYS A 248 -10.09 4.03 -24.01
CA LYS A 248 -10.63 3.17 -25.08
C LYS A 248 -11.25 1.87 -24.57
N VAL A 249 -11.10 1.55 -23.29
CA VAL A 249 -11.58 0.27 -22.73
C VAL A 249 -12.98 0.47 -22.18
N THR A 250 -13.96 -0.23 -22.77
CA THR A 250 -15.34 -0.25 -22.28
C THR A 250 -15.57 -1.37 -21.24
N PRO A 251 -16.64 -1.29 -20.42
CA PRO A 251 -17.03 -2.38 -19.52
C PRO A 251 -17.19 -3.74 -20.23
N GLU A 252 -17.72 -3.76 -21.45
CA GLU A 252 -17.93 -4.98 -22.23
C GLU A 252 -16.59 -5.59 -22.68
N MET A 253 -15.65 -4.75 -23.13
CA MET A 253 -14.29 -5.22 -23.47
C MET A 253 -13.62 -5.84 -22.24
N PHE A 254 -13.78 -5.21 -21.08
CA PHE A 254 -13.23 -5.72 -19.82
C PHE A 254 -13.89 -7.04 -19.41
N LYS A 255 -15.22 -7.16 -19.51
CA LYS A 255 -15.96 -8.40 -19.26
C LYS A 255 -15.50 -9.51 -20.20
N THR A 256 -15.40 -9.25 -21.50
CA THR A 256 -14.92 -10.23 -22.48
C THR A 256 -13.51 -10.69 -22.16
N ALA A 257 -12.59 -9.78 -21.83
CA ALA A 257 -11.22 -10.13 -21.45
C ALA A 257 -11.17 -11.06 -20.23
N LEU A 258 -12.01 -10.84 -19.21
CA LEU A 258 -12.09 -11.74 -18.05
C LEU A 258 -12.67 -13.11 -18.43
N LYS A 259 -13.67 -13.17 -19.33
CA LYS A 259 -14.17 -14.47 -19.81
C LYS A 259 -13.11 -15.23 -20.62
N GLU A 260 -12.33 -14.52 -21.45
CA GLU A 260 -11.19 -15.10 -22.17
C GLU A 260 -10.08 -15.60 -21.24
N LEU A 261 -9.89 -14.96 -20.08
CA LEU A 261 -8.98 -15.43 -19.03
C LEU A 261 -9.47 -16.70 -18.31
N GLY A 262 -10.71 -17.14 -18.55
CA GLY A 262 -11.27 -18.38 -18.00
C GLY A 262 -12.29 -18.21 -16.89
N PHE A 263 -12.71 -16.98 -16.56
CA PHE A 263 -13.83 -16.78 -15.63
C PHE A 263 -15.15 -17.22 -16.28
N ALA A 264 -15.99 -17.93 -15.52
CA ALA A 264 -17.27 -18.43 -16.02
C ALA A 264 -18.28 -17.31 -16.28
N ASP A 265 -18.29 -16.28 -15.43
CA ASP A 265 -19.03 -15.04 -15.63
C ASP A 265 -18.36 -13.87 -14.89
N VAL A 266 -18.85 -12.67 -15.15
CA VAL A 266 -18.39 -11.41 -14.57
C VAL A 266 -19.58 -10.59 -14.13
N TYR A 267 -19.60 -10.23 -12.84
CA TYR A 267 -20.60 -9.37 -12.23
C TYR A 267 -19.94 -8.12 -11.64
N GLU A 268 -20.63 -6.99 -11.77
CA GLU A 268 -20.21 -5.77 -11.12
C GLU A 268 -20.74 -5.72 -9.69
N THR A 269 -19.90 -5.26 -8.77
CA THR A 269 -20.24 -5.06 -7.36
C THR A 269 -21.21 -3.89 -7.16
N ALA A 270 -21.49 -3.13 -8.22
CA ALA A 270 -22.53 -2.09 -8.26
C ALA A 270 -23.91 -2.63 -7.87
N LEU A 271 -24.22 -3.90 -8.19
CA LEU A 271 -25.48 -4.53 -7.76
C LEU A 271 -25.66 -4.49 -6.24
N GLY A 272 -24.63 -4.90 -5.49
CA GLY A 272 -24.64 -4.79 -4.04
C GLY A 272 -24.55 -3.36 -3.52
N ALA A 273 -24.00 -2.43 -4.32
CA ALA A 273 -23.98 -1.01 -3.97
C ALA A 273 -25.39 -0.41 -4.06
N ASP A 274 -26.16 -0.72 -5.11
CA ASP A 274 -27.55 -0.29 -5.23
C ASP A 274 -28.41 -0.82 -4.07
N MET A 275 -28.25 -2.11 -3.74
CA MET A 275 -28.93 -2.73 -2.59
C MET A 275 -28.58 -2.03 -1.28
N GLY A 276 -27.28 -1.78 -1.03
CA GLY A 276 -26.81 -1.08 0.15
C GLY A 276 -27.32 0.36 0.21
N CYS A 277 -27.33 1.09 -0.91
CA CYS A 277 -27.85 2.44 -0.98
C CYS A 277 -29.35 2.51 -0.70
N MET A 278 -30.15 1.59 -1.24
CA MET A 278 -31.58 1.53 -0.95
C MET A 278 -31.85 1.31 0.54
N ALA A 279 -31.15 0.35 1.15
CA ALA A 279 -31.31 0.02 2.55
C ALA A 279 -30.79 1.13 3.48
N GLU A 280 -29.62 1.71 3.19
CA GLU A 280 -29.09 2.87 3.94
C GLU A 280 -30.01 4.10 3.81
N ALA A 281 -30.62 4.33 2.65
CA ALA A 281 -31.58 5.41 2.45
C ALA A 281 -32.87 5.19 3.25
N GLU A 282 -33.41 3.97 3.27
CA GLU A 282 -34.57 3.63 4.09
C GLU A 282 -34.28 3.80 5.59
N HIS A 283 -33.11 3.35 6.04
CA HIS A 283 -32.64 3.56 7.41
C HIS A 283 -32.54 5.07 7.73
N TYR A 284 -31.95 5.86 6.85
CA TYR A 284 -31.83 7.30 7.04
C TYR A 284 -33.19 7.98 7.21
N VAL A 285 -34.18 7.64 6.38
CA VAL A 285 -35.53 8.21 6.47
C VAL A 285 -36.22 7.80 7.77
N LYS A 286 -36.07 6.54 8.20
CA LYS A 286 -36.77 6.02 9.39
C LYS A 286 -36.15 6.46 10.72
N GLU A 287 -34.84 6.59 10.79
CA GLU A 287 -34.12 6.81 12.05
C GLU A 287 -33.51 8.21 12.15
N VAL A 288 -32.86 8.70 11.08
CA VAL A 288 -32.21 10.02 11.12
C VAL A 288 -33.21 11.15 10.89
N ALA A 289 -34.02 11.06 9.83
CA ALA A 289 -34.97 12.12 9.49
C ALA A 289 -36.11 12.26 10.51
N THR A 290 -36.42 11.21 11.27
CA THR A 290 -37.39 11.24 12.38
C THR A 290 -36.80 11.74 13.70
N GLY A 291 -35.47 11.95 13.76
CA GLY A 291 -34.76 12.42 14.94
C GLY A 291 -34.46 11.34 15.98
N LYS A 292 -34.75 10.06 15.72
CA LYS A 292 -34.39 8.94 16.62
C LYS A 292 -32.88 8.75 16.72
N GLN A 293 -32.16 8.99 15.61
CA GLN A 293 -30.72 8.96 15.51
C GLN A 293 -30.19 10.30 14.99
N GLN A 294 -29.08 10.80 15.55
CA GLN A 294 -28.55 12.12 15.20
C GLN A 294 -27.99 12.21 13.77
N PHE A 295 -27.34 11.15 13.30
CA PHE A 295 -26.71 11.04 11.99
C PHE A 295 -26.42 9.58 11.67
N ALA A 296 -26.30 9.23 10.39
CA ALA A 296 -25.90 7.89 9.95
C ALA A 296 -24.45 7.87 9.47
N LEU A 297 -23.74 6.77 9.75
CA LEU A 297 -22.42 6.48 9.23
C LEU A 297 -22.52 5.30 8.25
N THR A 298 -21.83 5.38 7.12
CA THR A 298 -21.81 4.32 6.09
C THR A 298 -21.02 3.09 6.54
N SER A 299 -21.38 1.91 6.05
CA SER A 299 -20.69 0.64 6.39
C SER A 299 -19.82 0.04 5.28
N CYS A 300 -19.90 0.60 4.07
CA CYS A 300 -19.36 -0.02 2.85
C CYS A 300 -17.83 -0.14 2.79
N CYS A 301 -17.08 0.71 3.52
CA CYS A 301 -15.62 0.70 3.53
C CYS A 301 -15.08 -0.03 4.78
N PRO A 302 -14.45 -1.21 4.64
CA PRO A 302 -13.98 -1.98 5.79
C PRO A 302 -12.90 -1.25 6.60
N SER A 303 -12.00 -0.52 5.94
CA SER A 303 -10.98 0.28 6.64
C SER A 303 -11.58 1.40 7.49
N TRP A 304 -12.63 2.06 7.00
CA TRP A 304 -13.40 3.05 7.76
C TRP A 304 -14.08 2.39 8.96
N SER A 305 -14.80 1.29 8.72
CA SER A 305 -15.53 0.59 9.77
C SER A 305 -14.59 0.15 10.89
N VAL A 306 -13.44 -0.47 10.58
CA VAL A 306 -12.43 -0.86 11.58
C VAL A 306 -11.85 0.34 12.32
N MET A 307 -11.51 1.42 11.60
CA MET A 307 -11.03 2.65 12.23
C MET A 307 -12.06 3.22 13.22
N ALA A 308 -13.33 3.28 12.82
CA ALA A 308 -14.41 3.79 13.64
C ALA A 308 -14.59 2.97 14.92
N LYS A 309 -14.49 1.63 14.85
CA LYS A 309 -14.56 0.78 16.06
C LYS A 309 -13.44 1.09 17.06
N ASN A 310 -12.25 1.40 16.56
CA ASN A 310 -11.07 1.59 17.40
C ASN A 310 -10.97 3.02 17.96
N LEU A 311 -11.37 4.03 17.18
CA LEU A 311 -11.15 5.45 17.51
C LEU A 311 -12.41 6.18 17.98
N PHE A 312 -13.60 5.70 17.62
CA PHE A 312 -14.89 6.35 17.91
C PHE A 312 -15.94 5.35 18.43
N PRO A 313 -15.63 4.57 19.48
CA PRO A 313 -16.53 3.54 20.00
C PRO A 313 -17.89 4.09 20.45
N GLU A 314 -17.97 5.36 20.82
CA GLU A 314 -19.19 6.06 21.21
C GLU A 314 -20.14 6.40 20.04
N THR A 315 -19.71 6.21 18.80
CA THR A 315 -20.54 6.43 17.59
C THR A 315 -20.66 5.19 16.71
N ILE A 316 -20.12 4.06 17.14
CA ILE A 316 -20.10 2.81 16.37
C ILE A 316 -21.51 2.27 16.07
N ASP A 317 -22.46 2.51 16.98
CA ASP A 317 -23.87 2.16 16.88
C ASP A 317 -24.60 2.93 15.77
N LYS A 318 -24.00 4.03 15.30
CA LYS A 318 -24.53 4.85 14.20
C LYS A 318 -24.07 4.36 12.82
N ILE A 319 -23.19 3.35 12.75
CA ILE A 319 -22.79 2.70 11.49
C ILE A 319 -23.91 1.80 11.01
N SER A 320 -24.25 1.92 9.72
CA SER A 320 -25.21 1.04 9.07
C SER A 320 -24.88 -0.44 9.29
N ASN A 321 -25.88 -1.26 9.58
CA ASN A 321 -25.72 -2.72 9.67
C ASN A 321 -25.73 -3.40 8.30
N GLU A 322 -25.85 -2.62 7.22
CA GLU A 322 -25.90 -3.17 5.88
C GLU A 322 -24.59 -3.82 5.45
N LEU A 323 -24.74 -4.88 4.65
CA LEU A 323 -23.61 -5.61 4.10
C LEU A 323 -22.80 -4.70 3.17
N THR A 324 -21.48 -4.88 3.17
CA THR A 324 -20.65 -4.22 2.15
C THR A 324 -21.13 -4.62 0.75
N PRO A 325 -21.03 -3.74 -0.26
CA PRO A 325 -21.42 -4.05 -1.63
C PRO A 325 -20.79 -5.36 -2.15
N MET A 326 -19.55 -5.62 -1.72
CA MET A 326 -18.83 -6.85 -2.06
C MET A 326 -19.57 -8.09 -1.57
N VAL A 327 -19.94 -8.12 -0.28
CA VAL A 327 -20.64 -9.26 0.35
C VAL A 327 -22.08 -9.36 -0.15
N ALA A 328 -22.78 -8.24 -0.33
CA ALA A 328 -24.15 -8.22 -0.84
C ALA A 328 -24.23 -8.82 -2.26
N THR A 329 -23.33 -8.41 -3.15
CA THR A 329 -23.26 -8.96 -4.52
C THR A 329 -22.88 -10.45 -4.49
N ALA A 330 -21.91 -10.84 -3.66
CA ALA A 330 -21.47 -12.23 -3.57
C ALA A 330 -22.56 -13.19 -3.07
N ARG A 331 -23.54 -12.72 -2.29
CA ARG A 331 -24.69 -13.53 -1.85
C ARG A 331 -25.79 -13.66 -2.91
N LEU A 332 -25.78 -12.80 -3.92
CA LEU A 332 -26.75 -12.79 -5.00
C LEU A 332 -26.39 -13.74 -6.14
N ILE A 333 -25.09 -13.95 -6.37
CA ILE A 333 -24.52 -14.72 -7.49
C ILE A 333 -24.07 -16.12 -7.09
#